data_AF-A0A9E0SQX3-F1
#
_entry.id   AF-A0A9E0SQX3-F1
#
_cell.length_a   1.000
_cell.length_b   1.000
_cell.length_c   1.000
_cell.angle_alpha   90.00
_cell.angle_beta   90.00
_cell.angle_gamma   90.00
#
_symmetry.space_group_name_H-M   'P 1'
#
loop_
_entity.id
_entity.type
_entity.pdbx_description
1 polymer ?
#
loop_
_entity_poly.entity_id
_entity_poly.type
_entity_poly.pdbx_seq_one_letter_code
_entity_poly.pdbx_strand_id
1 'polypeptide(L)'
;MTTTTTILHGRLERGRFAQHALAALTAWLPAAWRSTGATRPTTAALEAAAVREMAYAYSKTDPGFADDLYAAANRHEAQHAPR
;
A
#
# COMPACT_ATOMS: atom_id res chain seq x y z
N MET A 1 -2.18 38.20 37.32
CA MET A 1 -0.92 37.52 36.92
C MET A 1 -1.25 36.03 36.78
N THR A 2 -1.43 35.53 35.54
CA THR A 2 -0.48 34.65 34.79
C THR A 2 -0.35 33.27 35.47
N THR A 3 -0.51 32.08 34.86
CA THR A 3 -0.28 31.66 33.46
C THR A 3 -0.95 30.29 33.22
N THR A 4 -1.76 30.17 32.16
CA THR A 4 -2.15 28.90 31.53
C THR A 4 -0.93 28.28 30.86
N THR A 5 -0.54 27.02 31.13
CA THR A 5 0.15 26.08 30.20
C THR A 5 0.50 24.78 30.92
N THR A 6 -0.31 23.74 30.78
CA THR A 6 0.14 22.34 30.95
C THR A 6 -0.67 21.39 30.06
N ILE A 7 -0.72 21.66 28.75
CA ILE A 7 -1.26 20.70 27.77
C ILE A 7 -0.33 20.67 26.55
N LEU A 8 0.91 20.22 26.75
CA LEU A 8 1.87 20.03 25.65
C LEU A 8 2.71 18.76 25.79
N HIS A 9 2.20 17.72 26.48
CA HIS A 9 2.93 16.45 26.64
C HIS A 9 2.23 15.22 26.02
N GLY A 10 0.99 15.34 25.50
CA GLY A 10 0.21 14.19 25.04
C GLY A 10 0.28 13.83 23.55
N ARG A 11 1.05 14.58 22.73
CA ARG A 11 1.00 14.48 21.25
C ARG A 11 2.14 13.66 20.63
N LEU A 12 3.26 13.48 21.32
CA LEU A 12 4.44 12.77 20.79
C LEU A 12 4.37 11.24 21.00
N GLU A 13 3.74 10.78 22.06
CA GLU A 13 3.64 9.35 22.42
C GLU A 13 2.71 8.56 21.46
N ARG A 14 1.70 9.23 20.90
CA ARG A 14 0.66 8.60 20.06
C ARG A 14 1.17 8.13 18.69
N GLY A 15 2.27 8.70 18.19
CA GLY A 15 2.85 8.36 16.89
C GLY A 15 3.58 7.02 16.89
N ARG A 16 4.33 6.71 17.97
CA ARG A 16 5.20 5.53 18.03
C ARG A 16 4.41 4.23 18.18
N PHE A 17 3.36 4.23 19.01
CA PHE A 17 2.48 3.06 19.16
C PHE A 17 1.72 2.74 17.87
N ALA A 18 1.21 3.76 17.16
CA ALA A 18 0.57 3.56 15.87
C ALA A 18 1.54 3.00 14.81
N GLN A 19 2.78 3.50 14.80
CA GLN A 19 3.85 3.00 13.93
C GLN A 19 4.22 1.55 14.25
N HIS A 20 4.28 1.17 15.54
CA HIS A 20 4.58 -0.21 15.94
C HIS A 20 3.43 -1.19 15.63
N ALA A 21 2.18 -0.78 15.82
CA ALA A 21 1.02 -1.60 15.45
C ALA A 21 0.97 -1.87 13.94
N LEU A 22 1.25 -0.84 13.12
CA LEU A 22 1.32 -0.99 11.67
C LEU A 22 2.53 -1.85 11.24
N ALA A 23 3.69 -1.67 11.87
CA ALA A 23 4.89 -2.46 11.57
C ALA A 23 4.71 -3.94 11.90
N ALA A 24 4.07 -4.27 13.02
CA ALA A 24 3.79 -5.66 13.41
C ALA A 24 2.82 -6.34 12.44
N LEU A 25 1.83 -5.61 11.90
CA LEU A 25 0.92 -6.11 10.86
C LEU A 25 1.64 -6.40 9.55
N THR A 26 2.61 -5.57 9.16
CA THR A 26 3.43 -5.80 7.95
C THR A 26 4.52 -6.85 8.11
N ALA A 27 4.83 -7.28 9.33
CA ALA A 27 5.85 -8.32 9.58
C ALA A 27 5.38 -9.72 9.13
N TRP A 28 4.06 -9.92 9.01
CA TRP A 28 3.47 -11.14 8.48
C TRP A 28 3.26 -11.10 6.97
N LEU A 29 3.56 -9.96 6.32
CA LEU A 29 3.44 -9.84 4.87
C LEU A 29 4.58 -10.65 4.22
N PRO A 30 4.25 -11.67 3.39
CA PRO A 30 5.25 -12.56 2.85
C PRO A 30 6.29 -11.78 2.05
N ALA A 31 7.58 -12.08 2.29
CA ALA A 31 8.71 -11.44 1.62
C ALA A 31 8.67 -11.56 0.09
N ALA A 32 7.85 -12.48 -0.45
CA ALA A 32 7.53 -12.55 -1.88
C ALA A 32 6.92 -11.25 -2.45
N TRP A 33 6.23 -10.46 -1.62
CA TRP A 33 5.73 -9.14 -2.01
C TRP A 33 6.82 -8.07 -2.05
N ARG A 34 8.01 -8.35 -1.50
CA ARG A 34 9.20 -7.48 -1.57
C ARG A 34 10.07 -7.80 -2.80
N SER A 35 9.47 -8.31 -3.88
CA SER A 35 10.22 -8.68 -5.08
C SER A 35 10.66 -7.43 -5.84
N THR A 36 11.92 -7.05 -5.64
CA THR A 36 12.69 -6.19 -6.53
C THR A 36 13.07 -6.98 -7.78
N GLY A 37 12.21 -6.95 -8.80
CA GLY A 37 12.52 -7.50 -10.12
C GLY A 37 12.43 -6.39 -11.15
N ALA A 38 13.55 -6.04 -11.77
CA ALA A 38 13.55 -5.19 -12.96
C ALA A 38 12.87 -5.94 -14.11
N THR A 39 11.54 -5.92 -14.12
CA THR A 39 10.71 -6.55 -15.14
C THR A 39 10.76 -5.70 -16.41
N ARG A 40 10.96 -6.35 -17.56
CA ARG A 40 11.02 -5.70 -18.88
C ARG A 40 9.74 -4.86 -19.09
N PRO A 41 9.81 -3.66 -19.67
CA PRO A 41 8.64 -2.78 -19.79
C PRO A 41 7.45 -3.42 -20.52
N THR A 42 7.71 -4.37 -21.43
CA THR A 42 6.65 -5.13 -22.12
C THR A 42 5.91 -6.12 -21.22
N THR A 43 6.58 -6.71 -20.23
CA THR A 43 5.97 -7.71 -19.33
C THR A 43 5.18 -7.06 -18.21
N ALA A 44 5.54 -5.85 -17.78
CA ALA A 44 4.81 -5.15 -16.73
C ALA A 44 3.37 -4.75 -17.14
N ALA A 45 3.18 -4.32 -18.40
CA ALA A 45 1.83 -4.02 -18.92
C ALA A 45 0.94 -5.28 -19.00
N LEU A 46 1.51 -6.42 -19.37
CA LEU A 46 0.79 -7.69 -19.41
C LEU A 46 0.40 -8.19 -18.01
N GLU A 47 1.32 -8.09 -17.05
CA GLU A 47 1.06 -8.42 -15.65
C GLU A 47 -0.02 -7.51 -15.06
N ALA A 48 0.03 -6.21 -15.33
CA ALA A 48 -0.99 -5.27 -14.88
C ALA A 48 -2.37 -5.56 -15.50
N ALA A 49 -2.43 -5.93 -16.78
CA ALA A 49 -3.68 -6.38 -17.41
C ALA A 49 -4.26 -7.63 -16.73
N ALA A 50 -3.43 -8.61 -16.41
CA ALA A 50 -3.88 -9.81 -15.68
C ALA A 50 -4.44 -9.47 -14.28
N VAL A 51 -3.82 -8.50 -13.59
CA VAL A 51 -4.34 -8.02 -12.29
C VAL A 51 -5.68 -7.29 -12.44
N ARG A 52 -5.90 -6.54 -13.54
CA ARG A 52 -7.19 -5.91 -13.82
C ARG A 52 -8.30 -6.91 -14.10
N GLU A 53 -7.99 -8.00 -14.82
CA GLU A 53 -8.95 -9.08 -15.04
C GLU A 53 -9.33 -9.76 -13.72
N MET A 54 -8.35 -9.97 -12.84
CA MET A 54 -8.62 -10.46 -11.48
C MET A 54 -9.51 -9.48 -10.71
N ALA A 55 -9.21 -8.18 -10.73
CA ALA A 55 -10.05 -7.15 -10.10
C ALA A 55 -11.49 -7.19 -10.62
N TYR A 56 -11.67 -7.35 -11.94
CA TYR A 56 -12.99 -7.47 -12.55
C TYR A 56 -13.77 -8.68 -12.02
N ALA A 57 -13.10 -9.83 -11.85
CA ALA A 57 -13.72 -11.03 -11.27
C ALA A 57 -14.22 -10.81 -9.84
N TYR A 58 -13.51 -10.02 -9.04
CA TYR A 58 -13.89 -9.71 -7.65
C TYR A 58 -14.82 -8.49 -7.53
N SER A 59 -15.02 -7.70 -8.58
CA SER A 59 -15.80 -6.45 -8.53
C SER A 59 -17.22 -6.59 -7.97
N LYS A 60 -17.85 -7.77 -8.11
CA LYS A 60 -19.21 -8.03 -7.61
C LYS A 60 -19.25 -8.65 -6.21
N THR A 61 -18.19 -9.34 -5.80
CA THR A 61 -18.15 -10.10 -4.54
C THR A 61 -17.42 -9.33 -3.45
N ASP A 62 -16.36 -8.60 -3.81
CA ASP A 62 -15.58 -7.74 -2.95
C ASP A 62 -15.09 -6.50 -3.72
N PRO A 63 -15.92 -5.44 -3.79
CA PRO A 63 -15.56 -4.21 -4.50
C PRO A 63 -14.32 -3.51 -3.90
N GLY A 64 -14.13 -3.58 -2.58
CA GLY A 64 -12.99 -2.94 -1.93
C GLY A 64 -11.68 -3.62 -2.32
N PHE A 65 -11.67 -4.96 -2.36
CA PHE A 65 -10.52 -5.70 -2.87
C PHE A 65 -10.27 -5.45 -4.36
N ALA A 66 -11.32 -5.33 -5.18
CA ALA A 66 -11.19 -5.00 -6.60
C ALA A 66 -10.54 -3.61 -6.80
N ASP A 67 -10.96 -2.60 -6.03
CA ASP A 67 -10.36 -1.26 -6.07
C ASP A 67 -8.86 -1.29 -5.73
N ASP A 68 -8.49 -2.07 -4.70
CA ASP A 68 -7.09 -2.27 -4.32
C ASP A 68 -6.26 -2.91 -5.44
N LEU A 69 -6.83 -3.89 -6.15
CA LEU A 69 -6.18 -4.54 -7.29
C LEU A 69 -6.01 -3.59 -8.48
N TYR A 70 -7.02 -2.78 -8.81
CA TYR A 70 -6.89 -1.76 -9.84
C TYR A 70 -5.82 -0.73 -9.50
N ALA A 71 -5.77 -0.28 -8.25
CA ALA A 71 -4.73 0.63 -7.76
C ALA A 71 -3.33 -0.01 -7.80
N ALA A 72 -3.22 -1.30 -7.48
CA ALA A 72 -1.97 -2.05 -7.58
C ALA A 72 -1.48 -2.16 -9.04
N ALA A 73 -2.36 -2.50 -9.98
CA ALA A 73 -2.03 -2.58 -11.40
C ALA A 73 -1.50 -1.26 -11.95
N ASN A 74 -2.16 -0.14 -11.61
CA ASN A 74 -1.72 1.20 -12.05
C ASN A 74 -0.34 1.57 -11.49
N ARG A 75 -0.09 1.24 -10.22
CA ARG A 75 1.24 1.44 -9.62
C ARG A 75 2.30 0.57 -10.28
N HIS A 76 1.96 -0.68 -10.62
CA HIS A 76 2.87 -1.61 -11.29
C HIS A 76 3.31 -1.09 -12.66
N GLU A 77 2.36 -0.61 -13.46
CA GLU A 77 2.67 0.02 -14.75
C GLU A 77 3.52 1.27 -14.58
N ALA A 78 3.19 2.15 -13.63
CA ALA A 78 3.94 3.38 -13.40
C ALA A 78 5.39 3.12 -12.95
N GLN A 79 5.64 2.04 -12.21
CA GLN A 79 6.98 1.67 -11.74
C GLN A 79 7.86 1.09 -12.86
N HIS A 80 7.26 0.49 -13.87
CA HIS A 80 7.96 -0.22 -14.95
C HIS A 80 7.86 0.46 -16.31
N ALA A 81 7.11 1.56 -16.41
CA ALA A 81 7.06 2.39 -17.60
C ALA A 81 8.46 2.99 -17.88
N PRO A 82 8.96 2.88 -19.12
CA PRO A 82 10.19 3.56 -19.51
C PRO A 82 9.97 5.08 -19.42
N ARG A 83 10.93 5.78 -18.79
CA ARG A 83 10.91 7.24 -18.61
C ARG A 83 11.28 7.98 -19.88
#